data_AF-A0A2N2IZC6-F1
#
_entry.id   AF-A0A2N2IZC6-F1
#
_cell.length_a   1.000
_cell.length_b   1.000
_cell.length_c   1.000
_cell.angle_alpha   90.00
_cell.angle_beta   90.00
_cell.angle_gamma   90.00
#
_symmetry.space_group_name_H-M   'P 1'
#
loop_
_entity.id
_entity.type
_entity.pdbx_description
1 polymer ?
#
loop_
_entity_poly.entity_id
_entity_poly.type
_entity_poly.pdbx_seq_one_letter_code
_entity_poly.pdbx_strand_id
1 'polypeptide(L)'
;MISGCIPFTFTFILLGLLTGCAVGPDFKRPATPDTQSYIATPLPAQTSSVPTPLGESQHFVAGGWVNPQWWQELGSPKLNALIDEALQASPTLAKSQAVLRQAQELYAA
;
A
#
# COMPACT_ATOMS: atom_id res chain seq x y z
N MET A 1 -23.55 8.04 -59.33
CA MET A 1 -23.19 8.93 -58.20
C MET A 1 -23.06 8.18 -56.86
N ILE A 2 -22.67 6.88 -56.83
CA ILE A 2 -22.62 6.07 -55.59
C ILE A 2 -21.17 5.64 -55.24
N SER A 3 -20.23 5.72 -56.19
CA SER A 3 -18.87 5.19 -56.03
C SER A 3 -17.93 6.08 -55.19
N GLY A 4 -18.26 7.37 -54.99
CA GLY A 4 -17.42 8.32 -54.21
C GLY A 4 -17.77 8.43 -52.73
N CYS A 5 -18.88 7.84 -52.27
CA CYS A 5 -19.35 7.96 -50.87
C CYS A 5 -18.70 6.95 -49.90
N ILE A 6 -18.21 5.83 -50.45
CA ILE A 6 -17.68 4.68 -49.72
C ILE A 6 -16.32 4.96 -49.04
N PRO A 7 -15.33 5.66 -49.66
CA PRO A 7 -14.04 5.88 -48.99
C PRO A 7 -14.14 6.91 -47.86
N PHE A 8 -15.06 7.87 -47.96
CA PHE A 8 -15.27 8.92 -46.96
C PHE A 8 -15.96 8.39 -45.69
N THR A 9 -16.95 7.51 -45.87
CA THR A 9 -17.62 6.82 -44.75
C THR A 9 -16.68 5.85 -44.04
N PHE A 10 -15.83 5.14 -44.78
CA PHE A 10 -14.82 4.24 -44.19
C PHE A 10 -13.78 4.99 -43.34
N THR A 11 -13.35 6.17 -43.81
CA THR A 11 -12.43 7.05 -43.06
C THR A 11 -13.07 7.60 -41.78
N PHE A 12 -14.36 7.95 -41.82
CA PHE A 12 -15.11 8.46 -40.67
C PHE A 12 -15.34 7.38 -39.59
N ILE A 13 -15.64 6.15 -40.02
CA ILE A 13 -15.77 5.00 -39.12
C ILE A 13 -14.44 4.72 -38.44
N LEU A 14 -13.33 4.70 -39.20
CA LEU A 14 -12.00 4.50 -38.63
C LEU A 14 -11.68 5.56 -37.56
N LEU A 15 -12.00 6.84 -37.80
CA LEU A 15 -11.76 7.93 -36.84
C LEU A 15 -12.57 7.79 -35.53
N GLY A 16 -13.82 7.31 -35.62
CA GLY A 16 -14.68 7.09 -34.46
C GLY A 16 -14.27 5.90 -33.58
N LEU A 17 -13.57 4.90 -34.15
CA LEU A 17 -13.02 3.78 -33.38
C LEU A 17 -11.76 4.16 -32.59
N LEU A 18 -11.08 5.26 -32.93
CA LEU A 18 -9.87 5.74 -32.23
C LEU A 18 -10.17 6.65 -31.04
N THR A 19 -11.40 7.14 -30.87
CA THR A 19 -11.79 7.92 -29.69
C THR A 19 -12.12 6.98 -28.53
N GLY A 20 -11.09 6.34 -27.99
CA GLY A 20 -11.20 5.57 -26.75
C GLY A 20 -11.64 6.50 -25.62
N CYS A 21 -12.80 6.23 -25.05
CA CYS A 21 -13.26 6.97 -23.88
C CYS A 21 -12.32 6.68 -22.71
N ALA A 22 -11.68 7.71 -22.17
CA ALA A 22 -11.15 7.67 -20.81
C ALA A 22 -12.35 7.61 -19.83
N VAL A 23 -13.04 6.47 -19.76
CA VAL A 23 -14.25 6.31 -18.94
C VAL A 23 -13.90 5.77 -17.57
N GLY A 24 -13.46 6.70 -16.73
CA GLY A 24 -13.51 6.59 -15.28
C GLY A 24 -13.52 8.00 -14.71
N PRO A 25 -14.37 8.33 -13.72
CA PRO A 25 -14.25 9.60 -13.03
C PRO A 25 -12.87 9.71 -12.38
N ASP A 26 -12.36 10.94 -12.23
CA ASP A 26 -11.12 11.18 -11.50
C ASP A 26 -11.16 10.48 -10.14
N PHE A 27 -10.09 9.77 -9.80
CA PHE A 27 -9.99 9.11 -8.51
C PHE A 27 -10.04 10.17 -7.40
N LYS A 28 -11.05 10.06 -6.53
CA LYS A 28 -11.14 10.86 -5.29
C LYS A 28 -10.86 9.97 -4.11
N ARG A 29 -9.83 10.31 -3.33
CA ARG A 29 -9.53 9.63 -2.07
C ARG A 29 -10.76 9.72 -1.16
N PRO A 30 -11.27 8.60 -0.61
CA PRO A 30 -12.36 8.64 0.35
C PRO A 30 -12.00 9.51 1.56
N ALA A 31 -12.99 10.18 2.14
CA ALA A 31 -12.81 10.84 3.43
C ALA A 31 -12.41 9.82 4.49
N THR A 32 -11.56 10.23 5.43
CA THR A 32 -11.25 9.40 6.60
C THR A 32 -12.52 9.19 7.43
N PRO A 33 -12.74 8.01 8.03
CA PRO A 33 -13.82 7.83 9.00
C PRO A 33 -13.72 8.86 10.13
N ASP A 34 -14.85 9.38 10.60
CA ASP A 34 -14.93 10.38 11.69
C ASP A 34 -14.72 9.75 13.10
N THR A 35 -14.09 8.58 13.16
CA THR A 35 -13.85 7.86 14.41
C THR A 35 -12.54 8.33 15.05
N GLN A 36 -12.62 8.90 16.24
CA GLN A 36 -11.46 9.39 16.98
C GLN A 36 -10.69 8.28 17.72
N SER A 37 -11.27 7.07 17.81
CA SER A 37 -10.70 5.95 18.56
C SER A 37 -11.08 4.62 17.91
N TYR A 38 -10.16 3.65 17.97
CA TYR A 38 -10.42 2.26 17.59
C TYR A 38 -11.15 1.45 18.68
N ILE A 39 -11.32 2.04 19.87
CA ILE A 39 -11.95 1.38 21.03
C ILE A 39 -13.10 2.23 21.60
N ALA A 40 -14.13 1.53 22.09
CA ALA A 40 -15.34 2.15 22.64
C ALA A 40 -15.11 2.83 24.00
N THR A 41 -14.20 2.27 24.81
CA THR A 41 -13.81 2.81 26.12
C THR A 41 -12.49 3.57 26.01
N PRO A 42 -12.26 4.65 26.78
CA PRO A 42 -10.98 5.34 26.79
C PRO A 42 -9.80 4.41 27.11
N LEU A 43 -8.64 4.64 26.45
CA LEU A 43 -7.43 3.89 26.79
C LEU A 43 -7.04 4.20 28.25
N PRO A 44 -6.67 3.18 29.05
CA PRO A 44 -6.06 3.43 30.35
C PRO A 44 -4.72 4.14 30.15
N ALA A 45 -4.29 4.94 31.14
CA ALA A 45 -3.02 5.66 31.08
C ALA A 45 -1.80 4.71 30.94
N GLN A 46 -1.93 3.47 31.43
CA GLN A 46 -0.91 2.43 31.41
C GLN A 46 -1.53 1.04 31.23
N THR A 47 -0.73 0.08 30.76
CA THR A 47 -1.08 -1.34 30.78
C THR A 47 -1.00 -1.91 32.20
N SER A 48 -1.70 -3.02 32.45
CA SER A 48 -1.49 -3.83 33.65
C SER A 48 -0.06 -4.36 33.73
N SER A 49 0.47 -4.55 34.94
CA SER A 49 1.75 -5.22 35.19
C SER A 49 1.56 -6.65 35.70
N VAL A 50 2.55 -7.50 35.45
CA VAL A 50 2.64 -8.89 35.92
C VAL A 50 4.09 -9.15 36.36
N PRO A 51 4.34 -9.87 37.47
CA PRO A 51 5.69 -10.10 38.01
C PRO A 51 6.46 -11.18 37.20
N THR A 52 6.70 -10.90 35.93
CA THR A 52 7.49 -11.71 35.00
C THR A 52 8.49 -10.82 34.26
N PRO A 53 9.60 -11.36 33.74
CA PRO A 53 10.47 -10.60 32.85
C PRO A 53 9.67 -9.95 31.72
N LEU A 54 9.90 -8.65 31.47
CA LEU A 54 9.16 -7.82 30.51
C LEU A 54 7.66 -7.62 30.83
N GLY A 55 7.22 -7.87 32.08
CA GLY A 55 5.83 -7.72 32.54
C GLY A 55 5.51 -6.36 33.17
N GLU A 56 6.40 -5.38 33.08
CA GLU A 56 6.18 -4.04 33.64
C GLU A 56 5.05 -3.27 32.93
N SER A 57 4.43 -2.32 33.63
CA SER A 57 3.40 -1.46 33.04
C SER A 57 3.99 -0.57 31.94
N GLN A 58 3.31 -0.49 30.80
CA GLN A 58 3.71 0.32 29.64
C GLN A 58 2.75 1.48 29.42
N HIS A 59 3.18 2.50 28.67
CA HIS A 59 2.36 3.66 28.30
C HIS A 59 2.07 3.68 26.80
N PHE A 60 0.91 4.24 26.44
CA PHE A 60 0.55 4.47 25.05
C PHE A 60 1.04 5.86 24.59
N VAL A 61 1.76 5.91 23.47
CA VAL A 61 2.19 7.16 22.83
C VAL A 61 1.35 7.38 21.57
N ALA A 62 0.36 8.27 21.64
CA ALA A 62 -0.46 8.62 20.49
C ALA A 62 0.33 9.47 19.48
N GLY A 63 0.20 9.14 18.19
CA GLY A 63 0.87 9.88 17.11
C GLY A 63 2.40 9.71 17.08
N GLY A 64 2.95 8.76 17.83
CA GLY A 64 4.37 8.46 17.81
C GLY A 64 4.83 7.91 16.45
N TRP A 65 6.05 8.28 16.06
CA TRP A 65 6.71 7.67 14.91
C TRP A 65 7.17 6.24 15.26
N VAL A 66 6.82 5.27 14.43
CA VAL A 66 7.30 3.88 14.57
C VAL A 66 8.59 3.73 13.78
N ASN A 67 9.66 3.29 14.46
CA ASN A 67 10.94 3.03 13.83
C ASN A 67 10.81 1.94 12.74
N PRO A 68 11.26 2.18 11.49
CA PRO A 68 11.28 1.14 10.46
C PRO A 68 12.04 -0.13 10.87
N GLN A 69 13.02 0.01 11.77
CA GLN A 69 13.79 -1.09 12.37
C GLN A 69 13.37 -1.36 13.83
N TRP A 70 12.06 -1.34 14.11
CA TRP A 70 11.47 -1.52 15.44
C TRP A 70 12.05 -2.69 16.24
N TRP A 71 12.46 -3.77 15.57
CA TRP A 71 13.00 -4.96 16.23
C TRP A 71 14.31 -4.71 16.98
N GLN A 72 15.09 -3.69 16.58
CA GLN A 72 16.35 -3.34 17.26
C GLN A 72 16.12 -2.84 18.69
N GLU A 73 14.95 -2.24 18.95
CA GLU A 73 14.58 -1.73 20.28
C GLU A 73 14.39 -2.86 21.30
N LEU A 74 14.24 -4.11 20.83
CA LEU A 74 14.22 -5.30 21.67
C LEU A 74 15.61 -5.70 22.21
N GLY A 75 16.69 -5.08 21.71
CA GLY A 75 18.04 -5.29 22.24
C GLY A 75 18.58 -6.71 22.06
N SER A 76 18.08 -7.48 21.08
CA SER A 76 18.47 -8.87 20.84
C SER A 76 19.35 -8.99 19.58
N PRO A 77 20.69 -9.16 19.72
CA PRO A 77 21.58 -9.30 18.57
C PRO A 77 21.23 -10.48 17.67
N LYS A 78 20.73 -11.57 18.27
CA LYS A 78 20.28 -12.75 17.53
C LYS A 78 19.05 -12.44 16.67
N LEU A 79 18.09 -11.69 17.22
CA LEU A 79 16.91 -11.28 16.46
C LEU A 79 17.30 -10.35 15.31
N ASN A 80 18.19 -9.39 15.57
CA ASN A 80 18.68 -8.47 14.55
C ASN A 80 19.31 -9.23 13.37
N ALA A 81 20.20 -10.18 13.66
CA ALA A 81 20.85 -10.98 12.62
C ALA A 81 19.85 -11.79 11.77
N LEU A 82 18.83 -12.40 12.41
CA LEU A 82 17.81 -13.16 11.69
C LEU A 82 16.97 -12.28 10.77
N ILE A 83 16.60 -11.08 11.23
CA ILE A 83 15.82 -10.14 10.41
C ILE A 83 16.67 -9.59 9.27
N ASP A 84 17.93 -9.25 9.52
CA ASP A 84 18.85 -8.77 8.48
C ASP A 84 19.06 -9.83 7.40
N GLU A 85 19.26 -11.10 7.77
CA GLU A 85 19.35 -12.23 6.84
C GLU A 85 18.06 -12.37 6.02
N ALA A 86 16.90 -12.32 6.68
CA ALA A 86 15.61 -12.44 6.02
C ALA A 86 15.37 -11.28 5.03
N LEU A 87 15.70 -10.04 5.39
CA LEU A 87 15.54 -8.89 4.52
C LEU A 87 16.46 -8.95 3.29
N GLN A 88 17.67 -9.51 3.45
CA GLN A 88 18.64 -9.66 2.35
C GLN A 88 18.28 -10.81 1.40
N ALA A 89 17.78 -11.93 1.92
CA ALA A 89 17.65 -13.17 1.17
C ALA A 89 16.20 -13.65 0.97
N SER A 90 15.17 -12.85 1.29
CA SER A 90 13.77 -13.28 1.20
C SER A 90 13.27 -13.44 -0.26
N PRO A 91 12.90 -14.68 -0.68
CA PRO A 91 12.28 -14.90 -1.98
C PRO A 91 10.92 -14.21 -2.12
N THR A 92 10.20 -14.05 -1.01
CA THR A 92 8.90 -13.36 -0.98
C THR A 92 9.06 -11.87 -1.28
N LEU A 93 10.09 -11.22 -0.72
CA LEU A 93 10.38 -9.81 -1.04
C LEU A 93 10.79 -9.65 -2.51
N ALA A 94 11.64 -10.53 -3.02
CA ALA A 94 12.04 -10.53 -4.42
C ALA A 94 10.84 -10.67 -5.37
N LYS A 95 9.90 -11.58 -5.05
CA LYS A 95 8.64 -11.75 -5.79
C LYS A 95 7.80 -10.47 -5.78
N SER A 96 7.60 -9.86 -4.61
CA SER A 96 6.80 -8.63 -4.49
C SER A 96 7.41 -7.47 -5.28
N GLN A 97 8.75 -7.32 -5.28
CA GLN A 97 9.44 -6.32 -6.09
C GLN A 97 9.29 -6.59 -7.60
N ALA A 98 9.30 -7.85 -8.03
CA ALA A 98 9.04 -8.21 -9.42
C ALA A 98 7.60 -7.87 -9.85
N VAL A 99 6.61 -8.12 -8.99
CA VAL A 99 5.21 -7.74 -9.24
C VAL A 99 5.07 -6.22 -9.35
N LEU A 100 5.74 -5.46 -8.49
CA LEU A 100 5.74 -4.00 -8.57
C LEU A 100 6.34 -3.49 -9.90
N ARG A 101 7.48 -4.04 -10.31
CA ARG A 101 8.10 -3.71 -11.61
C ARG A 101 7.17 -4.04 -12.76
N GLN A 102 6.56 -5.23 -12.77
CA GLN A 102 5.59 -5.60 -13.79
C GLN A 102 4.44 -4.60 -13.89
N ALA A 103 3.87 -4.16 -12.75
CA ALA A 103 2.80 -3.17 -12.74
C ALA A 103 3.25 -1.81 -13.28
N GLN A 104 4.49 -1.40 -13.01
CA GLN A 104 5.07 -0.15 -13.54
C GLN A 104 5.25 -0.21 -15.05
N GLU A 105 5.76 -1.32 -15.59
CA GLU A 105 5.89 -1.51 -17.04
C GLU A 105 4.53 -1.54 -17.74
N LEU A 106 3.53 -2.23 -17.15
CA LEU A 106 2.17 -2.23 -17.67
C LEU A 106 1.50 -0.85 -17.66
N TYR A 107 1.86 0.01 -16.71
CA TYR A 107 1.37 1.38 -16.64
C TYR A 107 2.06 2.30 -17.65
N ALA A 108 3.33 2.04 -17.97
CA ALA A 108 4.12 2.86 -18.89
C ALA A 108 3.91 2.52 -20.38
N ALA A 109 3.41 1.31 -20.69
CA ALA A 109 3.12 0.82 -22.04
C ALA A 109 1.85 1.44 -22.63
#